data_AF-A0A8C1NTN1-F1
#
_entry.id   AF-A0A8C1NTN1-F1
#
_cell.length_a   1.000
_cell.length_b   1.000
_cell.length_c   1.000
_cell.angle_alpha   90.00
_cell.angle_beta   90.00
_cell.angle_gamma   90.00
#
_symmetry.space_group_name_H-M   'P 1'
#
loop_
_entity.id
_entity.type
_entity.pdbx_description
1 polymer ?
#
loop_
_entity_poly.entity_id
_entity_poly.type
_entity_poly.pdbx_seq_one_letter_code
_entity_poly.pdbx_strand_id
1 'polypeptide(L)'
;MNDRLTEYPLVINTLKRFNLYPEVRWPLRHLLNNTVCLSSEVNHLFCSLVLQVVLASWYRAYTSTMDFLGFPTKMCWTINRGEGLDPVESCEGLGDPAYFYVTFVFLLNGAMMSLFFIYGTYLSGSRLGGTVTVLCFFFNHGESTRVMWTPPLRESFSYPFLVLQMLLLTYILRNPSKNTMMALGISNIFFMLPWQFAQFVLLTQVASLFASYILGYLSPAKMQSVLVTHMISLAVCFLLMFGNSMLLTSFYASSLVSIWVSWTVMQCLAWVVSTVILKFMLSVIFGASDDAHISSLIKSKFTSYKDFDTMMYTCAAEFDFIETETLIRYIKTMLLPINVLIVAFIAGRTIQDIIVFLRNKTTEKSEDDEMEHLQLVAFAVLAVLIMRLKLFLTPHMCIMSCLICSRQLFGWVGGKFKLQLTVVGILSIMAVQGIANLQSQWGIIGEFSNFPQEELLEWVKDNTSPNAVFAGAMPTMASVKLSTGRAIVNHPHYEDAGLRERTKMVYAMYSRKPAEVVKQNLIKLQVDFFILEDSWCTRRSKPGCSMPEIWDVEDAQNAGKVPLCTLMWRDSRPHFSTVFHNNIYKVLRVPKTVRDMR
;
A
#
# COMPACT_ATOMS: atom_id res chain seq x y z
N MET A 1 2.94 -32.11 44.30
CA MET A 1 1.95 -32.14 43.21
C MET A 1 2.13 -30.84 42.45
N ASN A 2 2.92 -30.88 41.38
CA ASN A 2 3.17 -29.73 40.51
C ASN A 2 2.09 -29.73 39.45
N ASP A 3 1.13 -28.81 39.58
CA ASP A 3 0.15 -28.52 38.54
C ASP A 3 0.88 -27.81 37.38
N ARG A 4 0.82 -28.42 36.18
CA ARG A 4 1.50 -27.98 34.96
C ARG A 4 0.52 -27.38 33.94
N LEU A 5 -0.64 -26.87 34.38
CA LEU A 5 -1.70 -26.39 33.47
C LEU A 5 -2.01 -24.88 33.54
N THR A 6 -1.29 -24.10 34.35
CA THR A 6 -1.52 -22.65 34.44
C THR A 6 -0.19 -21.89 34.48
N GLU A 7 0.38 -21.61 33.31
CA GLU A 7 1.30 -20.48 33.19
C GLU A 7 0.46 -19.21 33.04
N TYR A 8 0.61 -18.29 33.99
CA TYR A 8 0.36 -16.87 33.77
C TYR A 8 1.54 -16.33 32.96
N PRO A 9 1.40 -15.96 31.67
CA PRO A 9 2.47 -15.25 30.98
C PRO A 9 2.10 -13.77 30.90
N LEU A 10 2.98 -12.95 31.47
CA LEU A 10 3.07 -11.49 31.29
C LEU A 10 3.42 -11.07 29.84
N VAL A 11 3.16 -11.93 28.85
CA VAL A 11 3.48 -11.70 27.43
C VAL A 11 2.44 -12.44 26.60
N ILE A 12 1.45 -11.72 26.06
CA ILE A 12 0.50 -12.26 25.09
C ILE A 12 0.71 -11.52 23.77
N ASN A 13 1.11 -12.28 22.75
CA ASN A 13 1.48 -11.75 21.45
C ASN A 13 0.21 -11.47 20.60
N THR A 14 -0.01 -10.21 20.27
CA THR A 14 -1.29 -9.63 19.83
C THR A 14 -1.56 -9.68 18.32
N LEU A 15 -1.24 -10.81 17.68
CA LEU A 15 -1.62 -11.09 16.29
C LEU A 15 -2.91 -11.92 16.14
N LYS A 16 -3.69 -12.07 17.22
CA LYS A 16 -4.85 -12.98 17.27
C LYS A 16 -6.20 -12.28 17.14
N ARG A 17 -6.72 -12.22 15.91
CA ARG A 17 -8.11 -12.52 15.49
C ARG A 17 -8.40 -11.86 14.14
N PHE A 18 -7.88 -12.46 13.08
CA PHE A 18 -8.46 -12.31 11.75
C PHE A 18 -8.66 -13.70 11.16
N ASN A 19 -9.83 -14.28 11.43
CA ASN A 19 -10.31 -15.45 10.71
C ASN A 19 -10.63 -15.01 9.27
N LEU A 20 -9.64 -15.11 8.38
CA LEU A 20 -9.84 -14.99 6.95
C LEU A 20 -10.28 -16.34 6.39
N TYR A 21 -11.59 -16.51 6.15
CA TYR A 21 -12.20 -16.99 4.88
C TYR A 21 -13.64 -17.49 5.06
N PRO A 22 -14.50 -17.15 4.09
CA PRO A 22 -15.07 -18.20 3.25
C PRO A 22 -15.09 -17.79 1.77
N GLU A 23 -13.98 -17.92 1.04
CA GLU A 23 -13.97 -17.62 -0.42
C GLU A 23 -13.35 -18.72 -1.29
N VAL A 24 -12.97 -19.87 -0.71
CA VAL A 24 -12.40 -20.98 -1.51
C VAL A 24 -13.31 -22.22 -1.58
N ARG A 25 -14.48 -22.23 -0.92
CA ARG A 25 -15.41 -23.38 -0.97
C ARG A 25 -16.49 -23.29 -2.05
N TRP A 26 -16.73 -22.10 -2.61
CA TRP A 26 -17.84 -21.88 -3.56
C TRP A 26 -17.47 -21.83 -5.06
N PRO A 27 -16.26 -21.45 -5.51
CA PRO A 27 -16.05 -21.34 -6.96
C PRO A 27 -15.95 -22.71 -7.65
N LEU A 28 -15.28 -23.71 -7.05
CA LEU A 28 -14.99 -24.96 -7.76
C LEU A 28 -16.19 -25.91 -7.90
N ARG A 29 -17.18 -25.85 -7.00
CA ARG A 29 -18.40 -26.66 -7.10
C ARG A 29 -19.50 -26.01 -7.95
N HIS A 30 -19.52 -24.68 -8.06
CA HIS A 30 -20.53 -24.00 -8.89
C HIS A 30 -20.12 -23.84 -10.36
N LEU A 31 -18.81 -23.86 -10.66
CA LEU A 31 -18.28 -23.81 -12.03
C LEU A 31 -18.66 -25.02 -12.90
N LEU A 32 -19.11 -26.13 -12.31
CA LEU A 32 -19.52 -27.32 -13.07
C LEU A 32 -21.03 -27.47 -13.25
N ASN A 33 -21.88 -26.67 -12.60
CA ASN A 33 -23.30 -27.05 -12.53
C ASN A 33 -24.36 -25.95 -12.68
N ASN A 34 -24.05 -24.69 -13.00
CA ASN A 34 -25.11 -23.74 -13.40
C ASN A 34 -24.60 -22.62 -14.31
N THR A 35 -25.07 -22.66 -15.56
CA THR A 35 -24.97 -21.62 -16.58
C THR A 35 -25.95 -20.49 -16.24
N VAL A 36 -25.57 -19.57 -15.36
CA VAL A 36 -26.27 -18.28 -15.20
C VAL A 36 -25.24 -17.17 -15.06
N CYS A 37 -25.13 -16.36 -16.12
CA CYS A 37 -24.33 -15.14 -16.16
C CYS A 37 -24.81 -14.15 -15.09
N LEU A 38 -24.07 -14.05 -13.99
CA LEU A 38 -24.21 -12.98 -13.00
C LEU A 38 -23.05 -11.98 -13.19
N SER A 39 -23.40 -10.86 -13.81
CA SER A 39 -22.86 -9.49 -13.72
C SER A 39 -21.42 -9.27 -13.20
N SER A 40 -20.61 -8.58 -14.03
CA SER A 40 -19.39 -7.75 -13.85
C SER A 40 -18.62 -7.66 -12.51
N GLU A 41 -19.24 -7.86 -11.34
CA GLU A 41 -18.62 -7.74 -10.01
C GLU A 41 -17.63 -8.88 -9.70
N VAL A 42 -17.79 -10.02 -10.36
CA VAL A 42 -17.00 -11.22 -10.10
C VAL A 42 -15.56 -11.06 -10.62
N ASN A 43 -15.33 -10.41 -11.77
CA ASN A 43 -14.01 -10.32 -12.40
C ASN A 43 -12.96 -9.53 -11.59
N HIS A 44 -13.37 -8.56 -10.75
CA HIS A 44 -12.42 -7.71 -10.03
C HIS A 44 -11.98 -8.27 -8.67
N LEU A 45 -12.79 -9.12 -8.02
CA LEU A 45 -12.37 -9.85 -6.81
C LEU A 45 -11.21 -10.83 -7.12
N PHE A 46 -11.12 -11.30 -8.36
CA PHE A 46 -10.07 -12.19 -8.85
C PHE A 46 -8.68 -11.56 -8.97
N CYS A 47 -8.57 -10.22 -9.02
CA CYS A 47 -7.27 -9.55 -9.17
C CYS A 47 -6.38 -9.72 -7.92
N SER A 48 -6.98 -9.97 -6.76
CA SER A 48 -6.27 -10.28 -5.50
C SER A 48 -6.05 -11.78 -5.27
N LEU A 49 -6.64 -12.64 -6.13
CA LEU A 49 -6.62 -14.09 -5.92
C LEU A 49 -5.24 -14.68 -6.16
N VAL A 50 -4.41 -14.19 -7.07
CA VAL A 50 -3.19 -14.94 -7.48
C VAL A 50 -2.22 -15.16 -6.33
N LEU A 51 -1.82 -14.10 -5.61
CA LEU A 51 -0.90 -14.27 -4.47
C LEU A 51 -1.58 -15.01 -3.31
N GLN A 52 -2.85 -14.71 -3.01
CA GLN A 52 -3.56 -15.38 -1.93
C GLN A 52 -3.79 -16.87 -2.23
N VAL A 53 -4.05 -17.24 -3.47
CA VAL A 53 -4.16 -18.61 -3.96
C VAL A 53 -2.83 -19.33 -3.89
N VAL A 54 -1.73 -18.66 -4.27
CA VAL A 54 -0.37 -19.23 -4.13
C VAL A 54 -0.06 -19.48 -2.65
N LEU A 55 -0.27 -18.49 -1.78
CA LEU A 55 -0.03 -18.64 -0.34
C LEU A 55 -0.97 -19.68 0.29
N ALA A 56 -2.24 -19.74 -0.10
CA ALA A 56 -3.18 -20.75 0.36
C ALA A 56 -2.81 -22.15 -0.13
N SER A 57 -2.30 -22.28 -1.36
CA SER A 57 -1.78 -23.53 -1.90
C SER A 57 -0.56 -24.00 -1.13
N TRP A 58 0.39 -23.09 -0.87
CA TRP A 58 1.57 -23.38 -0.03
C TRP A 58 1.20 -23.75 1.39
N TYR A 59 0.21 -23.06 1.99
CA TYR A 59 -0.30 -23.39 3.30
C TYR A 59 -0.89 -24.80 3.34
N ARG A 60 -1.72 -25.18 2.36
CA ARG A 60 -2.29 -26.54 2.27
C ARG A 60 -1.23 -27.61 2.06
N ALA A 61 -0.23 -27.34 1.23
CA ALA A 61 0.89 -28.24 1.04
C ALA A 61 1.67 -28.42 2.34
N TYR A 62 1.98 -27.32 3.03
CA TYR A 62 2.66 -27.31 4.32
C TYR A 62 1.88 -28.10 5.38
N THR A 63 0.58 -27.83 5.56
CA THR A 63 -0.24 -28.56 6.54
C THR A 63 -0.32 -30.04 6.18
N SER A 64 -0.56 -30.38 4.91
CA SER A 64 -0.64 -31.77 4.47
C SER A 64 0.67 -32.53 4.67
N THR A 65 1.82 -31.90 4.44
CA THR A 65 3.13 -32.53 4.66
C THR A 65 3.43 -32.70 6.15
N MET A 66 3.11 -31.70 6.98
CA MET A 66 3.36 -31.79 8.41
C MET A 66 2.40 -32.78 9.11
N ASP A 67 1.15 -32.84 8.67
CA ASP A 67 0.17 -33.84 9.11
C ASP A 67 0.63 -35.25 8.74
N PHE A 68 1.20 -35.43 7.54
CA PHE A 68 1.79 -36.71 7.12
C PHE A 68 3.01 -37.10 7.97
N LEU A 69 3.83 -36.14 8.36
CA LEU A 69 5.00 -36.36 9.21
C LEU A 69 4.68 -36.46 10.72
N GLY A 70 3.43 -36.18 11.12
CA GLY A 70 2.98 -36.22 12.50
C GLY A 70 3.52 -35.08 13.38
N PHE A 71 4.00 -33.98 12.79
CA PHE A 71 4.51 -32.83 13.56
C PHE A 71 3.37 -31.84 13.89
N PRO A 72 3.17 -31.48 15.17
CA PRO A 72 2.16 -30.48 15.54
C PRO A 72 2.57 -29.10 15.02
N THR A 73 1.74 -28.51 14.16
CA THR A 73 2.02 -27.22 13.49
C THR A 73 1.44 -26.01 14.21
N LYS A 74 0.53 -26.24 15.17
CA LYS A 74 -0.10 -25.20 16.00
C LYS A 74 -0.23 -25.67 17.45
N MET A 75 -0.08 -24.74 18.38
CA MET A 75 -0.38 -24.93 19.79
C MET A 75 -1.46 -23.92 20.19
N CYS A 76 -2.55 -24.41 20.79
CA CYS A 76 -3.66 -23.57 21.18
C CYS A 76 -3.72 -23.46 22.70
N TRP A 77 -3.81 -22.23 23.18
CA TRP A 77 -3.89 -21.89 24.59
C TRP A 77 -5.27 -21.33 24.90
N THR A 78 -5.85 -21.72 26.02
CA THR A 78 -7.08 -21.10 26.51
C THR A 78 -6.68 -19.92 27.39
N ILE A 79 -6.95 -18.70 26.92
CA ILE A 79 -6.59 -17.49 27.64
C ILE A 79 -7.81 -17.02 28.43
N ASN A 80 -7.69 -17.00 29.76
CA ASN A 80 -8.64 -16.35 30.64
C ASN A 80 -8.46 -14.85 30.55
N ARG A 81 -9.53 -14.13 30.20
CA ARG A 81 -9.48 -12.70 29.91
C ARG A 81 -9.75 -11.80 31.10
N GLY A 82 -10.12 -12.38 32.25
CA GLY A 82 -10.56 -11.63 33.42
C GLY A 82 -11.99 -11.09 33.27
N GLU A 83 -12.46 -10.36 34.29
CA GLU A 83 -13.72 -9.59 34.28
C GLU A 83 -15.00 -10.35 33.91
N GLY A 84 -15.09 -11.65 34.21
CA GLY A 84 -16.29 -12.45 33.94
C GLY A 84 -16.54 -12.72 32.45
N LEU A 85 -15.53 -12.52 31.61
CA LEU A 85 -15.58 -12.84 30.19
C LEU A 85 -15.22 -14.30 29.92
N ASP A 86 -15.87 -14.89 28.93
CA ASP A 86 -15.59 -16.27 28.53
C ASP A 86 -14.14 -16.42 28.06
N PRO A 87 -13.48 -17.53 28.43
CA PRO A 87 -12.13 -17.80 27.99
C PRO A 87 -12.07 -17.96 26.48
N VAL A 88 -11.02 -17.43 25.86
CA VAL A 88 -10.85 -17.48 24.40
C VAL A 88 -9.68 -18.39 24.04
N GLU A 89 -9.91 -19.27 23.07
CA GLU A 89 -8.86 -20.11 22.51
C GLU A 89 -7.96 -19.31 21.56
N SER A 90 -6.67 -19.54 21.70
CA SER A 90 -5.61 -18.65 21.26
C SER A 90 -4.48 -19.50 20.67
N CYS A 91 -4.54 -19.76 19.36
CA CYS A 91 -3.57 -20.63 18.66
C CYS A 91 -2.35 -19.88 18.11
N GLU A 92 -1.17 -20.49 18.24
CA GLU A 92 0.12 -20.00 17.75
C GLU A 92 0.81 -21.06 16.92
N GLY A 93 1.56 -20.63 15.91
CA GLY A 93 2.34 -21.51 15.04
C GLY A 93 1.95 -21.37 13.57
N LEU A 94 2.77 -21.96 12.70
CA LEU A 94 2.60 -21.88 11.24
C LEU A 94 1.39 -22.68 10.72
N GLY A 95 0.81 -23.54 11.56
CA GLY A 95 -0.47 -24.19 11.30
C GLY A 95 -1.69 -23.28 11.56
N ASP A 96 -1.49 -22.04 12.02
CA ASP A 96 -2.52 -21.01 11.99
C ASP A 96 -2.36 -20.15 10.71
N PRO A 97 -3.43 -19.95 9.92
CA PRO A 97 -3.33 -19.20 8.66
C PRO A 97 -2.81 -17.77 8.80
N ALA A 98 -3.16 -17.07 9.90
CA ALA A 98 -2.73 -15.69 10.10
C ALA A 98 -1.23 -15.63 10.40
N TYR A 99 -0.73 -16.52 11.25
CA TYR A 99 0.70 -16.66 11.52
C TYR A 99 1.48 -17.08 10.28
N PHE A 100 0.96 -18.02 9.48
CA PHE A 100 1.59 -18.41 8.22
C PHE A 100 1.73 -17.21 7.28
N TYR A 101 0.65 -16.47 7.06
CA TYR A 101 0.63 -15.31 6.18
C TYR A 101 1.61 -14.22 6.61
N VAL A 102 1.60 -13.84 7.89
CA VAL A 102 2.48 -12.81 8.45
C VAL A 102 3.95 -13.25 8.45
N THR A 103 4.23 -14.52 8.72
CA THR A 103 5.60 -15.05 8.69
C THR A 103 6.21 -14.92 7.29
N PHE A 104 5.45 -15.20 6.23
CA PHE A 104 5.94 -15.01 4.86
C PHE A 104 6.30 -13.56 4.56
N VAL A 105 5.53 -12.59 5.07
CA VAL A 105 5.85 -11.16 4.93
C VAL A 105 7.18 -10.85 5.62
N PHE A 106 7.39 -11.34 6.84
CA PHE A 106 8.63 -11.10 7.57
C PHE A 106 9.83 -11.78 6.91
N LEU A 107 9.67 -13.00 6.37
CA LEU A 107 10.71 -13.67 5.60
C LEU A 107 11.11 -12.87 4.36
N LEU A 108 10.11 -12.35 3.62
CA LEU A 108 10.35 -11.55 2.43
C LEU A 108 11.05 -10.22 2.77
N ASN A 109 10.69 -9.59 3.90
CA ASN A 109 11.36 -8.39 4.41
C ASN A 109 12.78 -8.68 4.94
N GLY A 110 13.02 -9.87 5.49
CA GLY A 110 14.37 -10.35 5.79
C GLY A 110 15.21 -10.50 4.53
N ALA A 111 14.66 -11.10 3.47
CA ALA A 111 15.32 -11.21 2.17
C ALA A 111 15.60 -9.83 1.55
N MET A 112 14.70 -8.87 1.73
CA MET A 112 14.90 -7.49 1.33
C MET A 112 16.14 -6.86 1.98
N MET A 113 16.37 -7.05 3.27
CA MET A 113 17.58 -6.52 3.93
C MET A 113 18.87 -7.07 3.31
N SER A 114 18.88 -8.35 2.93
CA SER A 114 19.99 -8.94 2.19
C SER A 114 20.17 -8.30 0.81
N LEU A 115 19.08 -8.00 0.11
CA LEU A 115 19.12 -7.27 -1.17
C LEU A 115 19.67 -5.84 -1.01
N PHE A 116 19.28 -5.11 0.04
CA PHE A 116 19.84 -3.79 0.35
C PHE A 116 21.36 -3.84 0.57
N PHE A 117 21.85 -4.85 1.29
CA PHE A 117 23.29 -5.03 1.49
C PHE A 117 24.03 -5.30 0.18
N ILE A 118 23.49 -6.19 -0.66
CA ILE A 118 24.07 -6.52 -1.97
C ILE A 118 24.06 -5.27 -2.86
N TYR A 119 22.95 -4.54 -2.90
CA TYR A 119 22.79 -3.35 -3.73
C TYR A 119 23.72 -2.23 -3.29
N GLY A 120 23.79 -1.91 -2.00
CA GLY A 120 24.73 -0.91 -1.48
C GLY A 120 26.20 -1.29 -1.71
N THR A 121 26.52 -2.59 -1.65
CA THR A 121 27.87 -3.08 -1.99
C THR A 121 28.18 -2.94 -3.48
N TYR A 122 27.21 -3.22 -4.35
CA TYR A 122 27.34 -3.12 -5.80
C TYR A 122 27.49 -1.68 -6.28
N LEU A 123 26.71 -0.76 -5.72
CA LEU A 123 26.70 0.66 -6.11
C LEU A 123 27.96 1.37 -5.62
N SER A 124 28.38 1.14 -4.37
CA SER A 124 29.59 1.77 -3.81
C SER A 124 30.91 1.09 -4.19
N GLY A 125 30.87 -0.16 -4.68
CA GLY A 125 32.06 -0.98 -4.93
C GLY A 125 32.80 -1.41 -3.65
N SER A 126 32.16 -1.31 -2.48
CA SER A 126 32.76 -1.61 -1.17
C SER A 126 31.76 -2.28 -0.24
N ARG A 127 32.22 -3.29 0.53
CA ARG A 127 31.38 -3.97 1.54
C ARG A 127 30.87 -2.99 2.62
N LEU A 128 31.63 -1.94 2.91
CA LEU A 128 31.22 -0.90 3.86
C LEU A 128 29.99 -0.13 3.38
N GLY A 129 29.82 0.06 2.06
CA GLY A 129 28.63 0.72 1.52
C GLY A 129 27.36 -0.10 1.77
N GLY A 130 27.44 -1.43 1.64
CA GLY A 130 26.33 -2.33 2.03
C GLY A 130 25.98 -2.21 3.51
N THR A 131 26.98 -2.17 4.40
CA THR A 131 26.76 -1.97 5.84
C THR A 131 26.12 -0.61 6.14
N VAL A 132 26.58 0.47 5.50
CA VAL A 132 26.01 1.82 5.65
C VAL A 132 24.54 1.82 5.25
N THR A 133 24.18 1.25 4.09
CA THR A 133 22.78 1.17 3.65
C THR A 133 21.88 0.47 4.67
N VAL A 134 22.30 -0.69 5.17
CA VAL A 134 21.51 -1.46 6.13
C VAL A 134 21.36 -0.72 7.46
N LEU A 135 22.44 -0.11 7.97
CA LEU A 135 22.37 0.68 9.21
C LEU A 135 21.51 1.93 9.06
N CYS A 136 21.62 2.65 7.94
CA CYS A 136 20.75 3.78 7.61
C CYS A 136 19.27 3.39 7.60
N PHE A 137 18.95 2.21 7.04
CA PHE A 137 17.60 1.66 7.02
C PHE A 137 17.10 1.40 8.45
N PHE A 138 17.90 0.71 9.29
CA PHE A 138 17.51 0.43 10.68
C PHE A 138 17.37 1.69 11.53
N PHE A 139 18.29 2.66 11.41
CA PHE A 139 18.21 3.94 12.13
C PHE A 139 16.96 4.75 11.79
N ASN A 140 16.40 4.55 10.60
CA ASN A 140 15.19 5.18 10.10
C ASN A 140 14.06 4.16 9.84
N HIS A 141 14.01 3.07 10.61
CA HIS A 141 13.10 1.94 10.34
C HIS A 141 11.62 2.37 10.32
N GLY A 142 11.20 3.23 11.26
CA GLY A 142 9.81 3.70 11.36
C GLY A 142 9.31 4.53 10.17
N GLU A 143 10.23 5.14 9.41
CA GLU A 143 9.91 5.89 8.18
C GLU A 143 10.13 5.03 6.91
N SER A 144 11.04 4.05 7.00
CA SER A 144 11.44 3.18 5.89
C SER A 144 10.48 2.01 5.65
N THR A 145 9.76 1.55 6.67
CA THR A 145 8.79 0.46 6.53
C THR A 145 7.67 0.55 7.56
N ARG A 146 6.50 0.00 7.21
CA ARG A 146 5.34 -0.12 8.11
C ARG A 146 5.00 -1.57 8.44
N VAL A 147 5.83 -2.51 7.99
CA VAL A 147 5.62 -3.96 8.13
C VAL A 147 5.50 -4.39 9.59
N MET A 148 6.16 -3.69 10.52
CA MET A 148 6.03 -3.96 11.96
C MET A 148 4.62 -3.66 12.50
N TRP A 149 3.97 -2.60 12.02
CA TRP A 149 2.67 -2.14 12.53
C TRP A 149 1.51 -2.77 11.78
N THR A 150 1.69 -2.93 10.48
CA THR A 150 0.65 -3.41 9.59
C THR A 150 1.25 -4.37 8.55
N PRO A 151 1.62 -5.60 8.99
CA PRO A 151 2.18 -6.61 8.10
C PRO A 151 1.33 -6.94 6.86
N PRO A 152 -0.01 -7.04 6.92
CA PRO A 152 -0.80 -7.59 5.81
C PRO A 152 -1.05 -6.60 4.66
N LEU A 153 -0.38 -5.43 4.63
CA LEU A 153 -0.51 -4.55 3.47
C LEU A 153 0.10 -5.20 2.23
N ARG A 154 -0.60 -5.01 1.11
CA ARG A 154 -0.18 -5.47 -0.22
C ARG A 154 1.21 -4.95 -0.62
N GLU A 155 1.51 -3.69 -0.31
CA GLU A 155 2.82 -3.08 -0.59
C GLU A 155 3.98 -3.80 0.12
N SER A 156 3.74 -4.41 1.29
CA SER A 156 4.73 -5.19 2.03
C SER A 156 5.19 -6.44 1.30
N PHE A 157 4.35 -7.03 0.45
CA PHE A 157 4.69 -8.17 -0.41
C PHE A 157 5.42 -7.74 -1.68
N SER A 158 5.04 -6.61 -2.25
CA SER A 158 5.63 -6.13 -3.50
C SER A 158 7.01 -5.48 -3.31
N TYR A 159 7.20 -4.73 -2.23
CA TYR A 159 8.37 -3.87 -2.06
C TYR A 159 9.74 -4.57 -2.17
N PRO A 160 9.95 -5.80 -1.66
CA PRO A 160 11.21 -6.52 -1.86
C PRO A 160 11.55 -6.78 -3.33
N PHE A 161 10.53 -7.01 -4.17
CA PHE A 161 10.70 -7.18 -5.61
C PHE A 161 11.01 -5.86 -6.32
N LEU A 162 10.60 -4.71 -5.78
CA LEU A 162 11.04 -3.40 -6.29
C LEU A 162 12.54 -3.22 -6.09
N VAL A 163 13.06 -3.53 -4.90
CA VAL A 163 14.50 -3.42 -4.60
C VAL A 163 15.31 -4.36 -5.48
N LEU A 164 14.85 -5.60 -5.67
CA LEU A 164 15.47 -6.56 -6.59
C LEU A 164 15.46 -6.04 -8.04
N GLN A 165 14.33 -5.49 -8.47
CA GLN A 165 14.13 -4.97 -9.82
C GLN A 165 15.02 -3.76 -10.11
N MET A 166 15.16 -2.83 -9.15
CA MET A 166 16.10 -1.71 -9.23
C MET A 166 17.56 -2.20 -9.33
N LEU A 167 17.98 -3.14 -8.46
CA LEU A 167 19.31 -3.75 -8.51
C LEU A 167 19.60 -4.42 -9.86
N LEU A 168 18.65 -5.20 -10.39
CA LEU A 168 18.78 -5.88 -11.68
C LEU A 168 18.87 -4.86 -12.82
N LEU A 169 18.11 -3.77 -12.75
CA LEU A 169 18.16 -2.69 -13.74
C LEU A 169 19.54 -2.03 -13.74
N THR A 170 20.08 -1.63 -12.57
CA THR A 170 21.44 -1.08 -12.45
C THR A 170 22.48 -2.06 -13.01
N TYR A 171 22.30 -3.37 -12.77
CA TYR A 171 23.20 -4.39 -13.31
C TYR A 171 23.12 -4.50 -14.84
N ILE A 172 21.91 -4.49 -15.42
CA ILE A 172 21.68 -4.58 -16.87
C ILE A 172 22.27 -3.39 -17.60
N LEU A 173 22.20 -2.20 -17.00
CA LEU A 173 22.81 -0.99 -17.57
C LEU A 173 24.32 -1.16 -17.76
N ARG A 174 25.01 -1.80 -16.82
CA ARG A 174 26.44 -2.12 -16.95
C ARG A 174 26.71 -3.29 -17.89
N ASN A 175 26.06 -4.43 -17.63
CA ASN A 175 26.33 -5.70 -18.30
C ASN A 175 25.02 -6.36 -18.75
N PRO A 176 24.56 -6.10 -19.98
CA PRO A 176 23.33 -6.67 -20.48
C PRO A 176 23.49 -8.19 -20.65
N SER A 177 22.62 -8.95 -19.98
CA SER A 177 22.55 -10.40 -20.11
C SER A 177 21.09 -10.83 -20.27
N LYS A 178 20.85 -11.84 -21.12
CA LYS A 178 19.51 -12.40 -21.34
C LYS A 178 18.90 -12.95 -20.06
N ASN A 179 19.71 -13.62 -19.23
CA ASN A 179 19.24 -14.20 -17.96
C ASN A 179 18.83 -13.10 -16.98
N THR A 180 19.61 -12.02 -16.90
CA THR A 180 19.28 -10.88 -16.03
C THR A 180 18.05 -10.14 -16.52
N MET A 181 17.86 -10.01 -17.84
CA MET A 181 16.65 -9.41 -18.41
C MET A 181 15.39 -10.23 -18.13
N MET A 182 15.48 -11.57 -18.19
CA MET A 182 14.40 -12.45 -17.79
C MET A 182 14.10 -12.32 -16.28
N ALA A 183 15.14 -12.23 -15.44
CA ALA A 183 14.98 -11.99 -14.01
C ALA A 183 14.30 -10.65 -13.72
N LEU A 184 14.63 -9.59 -14.49
CA LEU A 184 13.95 -8.30 -14.41
C LEU A 184 12.45 -8.44 -14.73
N GLY A 185 12.12 -9.17 -15.81
CA GLY A 185 10.74 -9.43 -16.21
C GLY A 185 9.94 -10.19 -15.14
N ILE A 186 10.55 -11.19 -14.50
CA ILE A 186 9.94 -11.95 -13.40
C ILE A 186 9.76 -11.06 -12.16
N SER A 187 10.76 -10.25 -11.80
CA SER A 187 10.69 -9.33 -10.66
C SER A 187 9.59 -8.28 -10.86
N ASN A 188 9.44 -7.75 -12.08
CA ASN A 188 8.34 -6.84 -12.44
C ASN A 188 6.96 -7.50 -12.23
N ILE A 189 6.82 -8.78 -12.59
CA ILE A 189 5.56 -9.52 -12.38
C ILE A 189 5.25 -9.65 -10.89
N PHE A 190 6.21 -10.10 -10.08
CA PHE A 190 6.03 -10.22 -8.64
C PHE A 190 5.87 -8.87 -7.91
N PHE A 191 6.37 -7.78 -8.50
CA PHE A 191 6.12 -6.44 -8.00
C PHE A 191 4.68 -5.97 -8.27
N MET A 192 4.16 -6.21 -9.48
CA MET A 192 2.83 -5.75 -9.90
C MET A 192 1.68 -6.61 -9.36
N LEU A 193 1.85 -7.93 -9.26
CA LEU A 193 0.77 -8.85 -8.87
C LEU A 193 0.14 -8.54 -7.50
N PRO A 194 0.91 -8.33 -6.42
CA PRO A 194 0.33 -8.07 -5.11
C PRO A 194 -0.21 -6.64 -4.99
N TRP A 195 0.34 -5.68 -5.72
CA TRP A 195 0.11 -4.25 -5.49
C TRP A 195 -0.23 -3.50 -6.79
N GLN A 196 -1.51 -3.22 -6.98
CA GLN A 196 -2.05 -2.52 -8.15
C GLN A 196 -1.40 -1.15 -8.44
N PHE A 197 -0.94 -0.43 -7.41
CA PHE A 197 -0.32 0.89 -7.56
C PHE A 197 1.16 0.82 -7.98
N ALA A 198 1.74 -0.37 -8.08
CA ALA A 198 3.09 -0.59 -8.60
C ALA A 198 3.33 0.07 -9.96
N GLN A 199 2.29 0.17 -10.80
CA GLN A 199 2.35 0.82 -12.11
C GLN A 199 2.80 2.29 -12.05
N PHE A 200 2.47 3.03 -10.98
CA PHE A 200 2.91 4.41 -10.81
C PHE A 200 4.40 4.50 -10.51
N VAL A 201 4.92 3.56 -9.72
CA VAL A 201 6.36 3.46 -9.43
C VAL A 201 7.13 3.08 -10.69
N LEU A 202 6.66 2.07 -11.45
CA LEU A 202 7.29 1.69 -12.72
C LEU A 202 7.21 2.79 -13.78
N LEU A 203 6.14 3.60 -13.78
CA LEU A 203 6.04 4.77 -14.65
C LEU A 203 7.15 5.78 -14.35
N THR A 204 7.42 6.09 -13.07
CA THR A 204 8.52 7.00 -12.71
C THR A 204 9.87 6.44 -13.16
N GLN A 205 10.08 5.13 -13.06
CA GLN A 205 11.31 4.48 -13.51
C GLN A 205 11.48 4.52 -15.03
N VAL A 206 10.42 4.24 -15.80
CA VAL A 206 10.44 4.35 -17.27
C VAL A 206 10.66 5.80 -17.69
N ALA A 207 10.08 6.77 -17.00
CA ALA A 207 10.32 8.20 -17.22
C ALA A 207 11.79 8.57 -16.97
N SER A 208 12.38 8.06 -15.88
CA SER A 208 13.79 8.27 -15.56
C SER A 208 14.71 7.66 -16.62
N LEU A 209 14.44 6.42 -17.06
CA LEU A 209 15.17 5.75 -18.14
C LEU A 209 15.08 6.51 -19.47
N PHE A 210 13.90 7.02 -19.79
CA PHE A 210 13.69 7.80 -20.99
C PHE A 210 14.43 9.14 -20.95
N ALA A 211 14.44 9.83 -19.81
CA ALA A 211 15.26 11.03 -19.63
C ALA A 211 16.77 10.74 -19.74
N SER A 212 17.26 9.62 -19.18
CA SER A 212 18.66 9.18 -19.35
C SER A 212 19.00 8.86 -20.82
N TYR A 213 18.06 8.30 -21.57
CA TYR A 213 18.18 8.09 -23.02
C TYR A 213 18.31 9.42 -23.78
N ILE A 214 17.48 10.41 -23.44
CA ILE A 214 17.51 11.75 -24.04
C ILE A 214 18.85 12.44 -23.81
N LEU A 215 19.37 12.35 -22.59
CA LEU A 215 20.66 12.93 -22.21
C LEU A 215 21.87 12.20 -22.82
N GLY A 216 21.63 11.10 -23.55
CA GLY A 216 22.65 10.33 -24.26
C GLY A 216 23.51 9.44 -23.34
N TYR A 217 23.00 9.10 -22.15
CA TYR A 217 23.66 8.15 -21.24
C TYR A 217 23.26 6.70 -21.54
N LEU A 218 22.13 6.48 -22.23
CA LEU A 218 21.63 5.15 -22.53
C LEU A 218 21.62 4.88 -24.02
N SER A 219 22.15 3.72 -24.44
CA SER A 219 22.10 3.32 -25.85
C SER A 219 20.69 2.90 -26.28
N PRO A 220 20.29 3.13 -27.55
CA PRO A 220 18.94 2.77 -28.02
C PRO A 220 18.62 1.27 -27.87
N ALA A 221 19.61 0.39 -28.08
CA ALA A 221 19.42 -1.06 -27.97
C ALA A 221 19.13 -1.51 -26.53
N LYS A 222 19.80 -0.90 -25.54
CA LYS A 222 19.54 -1.17 -24.10
C LYS A 222 18.12 -0.70 -23.74
N MET A 223 17.75 0.51 -24.15
CA MET A 223 16.42 1.08 -23.89
C MET A 223 15.30 0.20 -24.47
N GLN A 224 15.43 -0.23 -25.73
CA GLN A 224 14.44 -1.08 -26.38
C GLN A 224 14.30 -2.43 -25.66
N SER A 225 15.40 -3.05 -25.26
CA SER A 225 15.39 -4.35 -24.56
C SER A 225 14.67 -4.25 -23.20
N VAL A 226 14.90 -3.17 -22.46
CA VAL A 226 14.23 -2.91 -21.18
C VAL A 226 12.74 -2.64 -21.43
N LEU A 227 12.38 -1.76 -22.37
CA LEU A 227 10.99 -1.45 -22.70
C LEU A 227 10.17 -2.70 -23.11
N VAL A 228 10.74 -3.56 -23.95
CA VAL A 228 10.11 -4.81 -24.37
C VAL A 228 9.89 -5.74 -23.16
N THR A 229 10.85 -5.79 -22.24
CA THR A 229 10.71 -6.58 -21.00
C THR A 229 9.57 -6.06 -20.14
N HIS A 230 9.47 -4.74 -19.96
CA HIS A 230 8.35 -4.11 -19.25
C HIS A 230 6.99 -4.37 -19.92
N MET A 231 6.92 -4.35 -21.25
CA MET A 231 5.72 -4.69 -22.03
C MET A 231 5.31 -6.16 -21.89
N ILE A 232 6.27 -7.09 -21.94
CA ILE A 232 6.01 -8.52 -21.74
C ILE A 232 5.52 -8.77 -20.32
N SER A 233 6.17 -8.19 -19.29
CA SER A 233 5.72 -8.29 -17.90
C SER A 233 4.29 -7.76 -17.72
N LEU A 234 3.96 -6.63 -18.35
CA LEU A 234 2.61 -6.06 -18.32
C LEU A 234 1.58 -7.02 -18.94
N ALA A 235 1.88 -7.60 -20.10
CA ALA A 235 1.00 -8.54 -20.78
C ALA A 235 0.79 -9.83 -19.96
N VAL A 236 1.85 -10.37 -19.35
CA VAL A 236 1.75 -11.55 -18.48
C VAL A 236 0.93 -11.22 -17.23
N CYS A 237 1.15 -10.08 -16.59
CA CYS A 237 0.35 -9.63 -15.46
C CYS A 237 -1.12 -9.45 -15.82
N PHE A 238 -1.44 -8.90 -17.00
CA PHE A 238 -2.80 -8.77 -17.48
C PHE A 238 -3.51 -10.14 -17.60
N LEU A 239 -2.82 -11.15 -18.13
CA LEU A 239 -3.34 -12.51 -18.22
C LEU A 239 -3.53 -13.15 -16.84
N LEU A 240 -2.54 -13.02 -15.95
CA LEU A 240 -2.59 -13.58 -14.59
C LEU A 240 -3.67 -12.93 -13.73
N MET A 241 -3.97 -11.65 -13.97
CA MET A 241 -5.05 -10.92 -13.28
C MET A 241 -6.40 -11.03 -14.01
N PHE A 242 -6.56 -12.05 -14.87
CA PHE A 242 -7.81 -12.37 -15.56
C PHE A 242 -8.41 -11.20 -16.37
N GLY A 243 -7.55 -10.40 -17.00
CA GLY A 243 -7.99 -9.34 -17.91
C GLY A 243 -8.43 -8.04 -17.22
N ASN A 244 -7.79 -7.68 -16.10
CA ASN A 244 -8.06 -6.40 -15.42
C ASN A 244 -7.83 -5.19 -16.37
N SER A 245 -8.92 -4.50 -16.72
CA SER A 245 -8.93 -3.34 -17.62
C SER A 245 -8.09 -2.17 -17.10
N MET A 246 -8.04 -1.96 -15.78
CA MET A 246 -7.31 -0.86 -15.13
C MET A 246 -5.81 -0.87 -15.45
N LEU A 247 -5.23 -2.06 -15.65
CA LEU A 247 -3.81 -2.20 -15.94
C LEU A 247 -3.47 -1.70 -17.36
N LEU A 248 -4.35 -1.98 -18.33
CA LEU A 248 -4.13 -1.64 -19.73
C LEU A 248 -4.49 -0.18 -20.03
N THR A 249 -5.46 0.39 -19.31
CA THR A 249 -5.85 1.81 -19.41
C THR A 249 -4.94 2.75 -18.62
N SER A 250 -3.92 2.21 -17.94
CA SER A 250 -3.01 2.98 -17.10
C SER A 250 -2.08 3.91 -17.89
N PHE A 251 -1.60 4.96 -17.21
CA PHE A 251 -0.55 5.84 -17.74
C PHE A 251 0.76 5.09 -18.02
N TYR A 252 1.05 4.03 -17.27
CA TYR A 252 2.22 3.18 -17.47
C TYR A 252 2.16 2.42 -18.81
N ALA A 253 1.05 1.73 -19.10
CA ALA A 253 0.84 1.04 -20.36
C ALA A 253 0.90 2.01 -21.55
N SER A 254 0.23 3.15 -21.43
CA SER A 254 0.21 4.20 -22.45
C SER A 254 1.61 4.79 -22.70
N SER A 255 2.40 4.98 -21.63
CA SER A 255 3.77 5.48 -21.72
C SER A 255 4.70 4.52 -22.43
N LEU A 256 4.62 3.21 -22.13
CA LEU A 256 5.46 2.21 -22.79
C LEU A 256 5.21 2.18 -24.30
N VAL A 257 3.94 2.20 -24.72
CA VAL A 257 3.58 2.26 -26.14
C VAL A 257 4.04 3.58 -26.77
N SER A 258 3.86 4.70 -26.08
CA SER A 258 4.28 6.02 -26.56
C SER A 258 5.79 6.07 -26.84
N ILE A 259 6.62 5.59 -25.92
CA ILE A 259 8.09 5.56 -26.08
C ILE A 259 8.49 4.57 -27.18
N TRP A 260 7.79 3.43 -27.30
CA TRP A 260 8.07 2.45 -28.35
C TRP A 260 7.72 2.94 -29.76
N VAL A 261 6.76 3.85 -29.90
CA VAL A 261 6.37 4.44 -31.20
C VAL A 261 7.18 5.71 -31.52
N SER A 262 7.47 6.54 -30.52
CA SER A 262 8.14 7.84 -30.71
C SER A 262 9.65 7.75 -30.45
N TRP A 263 10.40 7.32 -31.47
CA TRP A 263 11.86 7.20 -31.42
C TRP A 263 12.61 8.53 -31.60
N THR A 264 11.91 9.63 -31.92
CA THR A 264 12.52 10.88 -32.34
C THR A 264 12.79 11.86 -31.19
N VAL A 265 13.86 12.64 -31.38
CA VAL A 265 14.57 13.47 -30.39
C VAL A 265 13.80 14.74 -29.93
N MET A 266 12.52 14.93 -30.29
CA MET A 266 11.74 16.12 -29.87
C MET A 266 10.83 15.82 -28.67
N GLN A 267 11.41 15.87 -27.46
CA GLN A 267 11.64 14.63 -26.71
C GLN A 267 10.79 14.37 -25.46
N CYS A 268 10.36 15.36 -24.67
CA CYS A 268 9.55 15.08 -23.46
C CYS A 268 8.08 15.48 -23.60
N LEU A 269 7.81 16.67 -24.16
CA LEU A 269 6.45 17.18 -24.33
C LEU A 269 5.63 16.29 -25.27
N ALA A 270 6.22 15.81 -26.36
CA ALA A 270 5.55 14.90 -27.28
C ALA A 270 5.21 13.55 -26.62
N TRP A 271 6.12 13.01 -25.81
CA TRP A 271 5.89 11.79 -25.03
C TRP A 271 4.75 11.96 -24.01
N VAL A 272 4.76 13.06 -23.24
CA VAL A 272 3.69 13.35 -22.27
C VAL A 272 2.35 13.50 -22.98
N VAL A 273 2.28 14.29 -24.06
CA VAL A 273 1.05 14.51 -24.84
C VAL A 273 0.56 13.20 -25.46
N SER A 274 1.45 12.42 -26.08
CA SER A 274 1.13 11.12 -26.66
C SER A 274 0.62 10.13 -25.61
N THR A 275 1.26 10.07 -24.44
CA THR A 275 0.84 9.22 -23.32
C THR A 275 -0.56 9.59 -22.82
N VAL A 276 -0.85 10.90 -22.68
CA VAL A 276 -2.17 11.38 -22.26
C VAL A 276 -3.23 11.05 -23.31
N ILE A 277 -2.98 11.30 -24.59
CA ILE A 277 -3.91 10.99 -25.68
C ILE A 277 -4.19 9.48 -25.73
N LEU A 278 -3.16 8.65 -25.72
CA LEU A 278 -3.29 7.19 -25.73
C LEU A 278 -4.09 6.69 -24.53
N LYS A 279 -3.85 7.24 -23.33
CA LYS A 279 -4.60 6.90 -22.13
C LYS A 279 -6.09 7.19 -22.27
N PHE A 280 -6.44 8.38 -22.80
CA PHE A 280 -7.85 8.72 -23.05
C PHE A 280 -8.48 7.82 -24.13
N MET A 281 -7.77 7.53 -25.22
CA MET A 281 -8.26 6.63 -26.27
C MET A 281 -8.51 5.22 -25.73
N LEU A 282 -7.56 4.65 -24.98
CA LEU A 282 -7.70 3.34 -24.34
C LEU A 282 -8.85 3.32 -23.33
N SER A 283 -9.00 4.37 -22.52
CA SER A 283 -10.10 4.46 -21.55
C SER A 283 -11.47 4.46 -22.24
N VAL A 284 -11.61 5.13 -23.40
CA VAL A 284 -12.84 5.14 -24.19
C VAL A 284 -13.11 3.77 -24.82
N ILE A 285 -12.09 3.12 -25.40
CA ILE A 285 -12.23 1.81 -26.06
C ILE A 285 -12.67 0.74 -25.06
N PHE A 286 -12.09 0.74 -23.86
CA PHE A 286 -12.37 -0.25 -22.82
C PHE A 286 -13.50 0.16 -21.87
N GLY A 287 -14.12 1.33 -22.06
CA GLY A 287 -15.21 1.81 -21.22
C GLY A 287 -14.82 2.05 -19.75
N ALA A 288 -13.53 2.24 -19.47
CA ALA A 288 -13.02 2.37 -18.11
C ALA A 288 -13.13 3.83 -17.64
N SER A 289 -13.97 4.07 -16.63
CA SER A 289 -14.12 5.37 -15.95
C SER A 289 -13.37 5.44 -14.60
N ASP A 290 -12.64 4.38 -14.26
CA ASP A 290 -12.14 4.12 -12.90
C ASP A 290 -11.02 5.08 -12.47
N ASP A 291 -10.24 5.62 -13.41
CA ASP A 291 -9.12 6.55 -13.15
C ASP A 291 -9.52 8.02 -12.97
N ALA A 292 -10.82 8.36 -13.06
CA ALA A 292 -11.28 9.74 -12.90
C ALA A 292 -10.95 10.31 -11.51
N HIS A 293 -10.93 9.46 -10.48
CA HIS A 293 -10.66 9.83 -9.08
C HIS A 293 -9.20 10.25 -8.82
N ILE A 294 -8.22 9.67 -9.50
CA ILE A 294 -6.80 10.04 -9.29
C ILE A 294 -6.52 11.44 -9.86
N SER A 295 -7.12 11.76 -11.01
CA SER A 295 -7.03 13.08 -11.61
C SER A 295 -7.72 14.14 -10.76
N SER A 296 -8.90 13.84 -10.19
CA SER A 296 -9.59 14.74 -9.26
C SER A 296 -8.80 14.93 -7.96
N LEU A 297 -8.14 13.88 -7.46
CA LEU A 297 -7.25 13.94 -6.29
C LEU A 297 -6.07 14.89 -6.52
N ILE A 298 -5.34 14.74 -7.63
CA ILE A 298 -4.23 15.65 -7.96
C ILE A 298 -4.75 17.07 -8.19
N LYS A 299 -5.88 17.22 -8.90
CA LYS A 299 -6.51 18.52 -9.13
C LYS A 299 -6.89 19.22 -7.83
N SER A 300 -7.45 18.50 -6.86
CA SER A 300 -7.80 19.08 -5.54
C SER A 300 -6.59 19.51 -4.71
N LYS A 301 -5.41 18.91 -4.94
CA LYS A 301 -4.18 19.28 -4.24
C LYS A 301 -3.59 20.60 -4.75
N PHE A 302 -3.72 20.86 -6.06
CA PHE A 302 -3.16 22.04 -6.71
C PHE A 302 -4.19 23.14 -7.01
N THR A 303 -5.49 22.85 -6.89
CA THR A 303 -6.59 23.78 -7.15
C THR A 303 -7.62 23.75 -6.03
N SER A 304 -8.57 24.68 -6.03
CA SER A 304 -9.68 24.72 -5.07
C SER A 304 -10.79 23.68 -5.31
N TYR A 305 -10.55 22.67 -6.17
CA TYR A 305 -11.54 21.63 -6.47
C TYR A 305 -11.82 20.76 -5.23
N LYS A 306 -13.11 20.64 -4.87
CA LYS A 306 -13.57 19.85 -3.72
C LYS A 306 -14.85 19.10 -4.10
N ASP A 307 -14.83 17.79 -3.93
CA ASP A 307 -15.99 16.90 -3.98
C ASP A 307 -15.88 15.89 -2.82
N PHE A 308 -16.97 15.18 -2.52
CA PHE A 308 -17.02 14.21 -1.42
C PHE A 308 -15.92 13.15 -1.55
N ASP A 309 -15.79 12.57 -2.75
CA ASP A 309 -14.87 11.49 -3.03
C ASP A 309 -13.41 11.93 -2.91
N THR A 310 -13.06 13.17 -3.26
CA THR A 310 -11.69 13.67 -3.11
C THR A 310 -11.40 14.15 -1.69
N MET A 311 -12.37 14.76 -1.02
CA MET A 311 -12.22 15.21 0.37
C MET A 311 -12.08 14.05 1.35
N MET A 312 -12.71 12.90 1.08
CA MET A 312 -12.50 11.69 1.88
C MET A 312 -11.03 11.25 1.91
N TYR A 313 -10.27 11.54 0.84
CA TYR A 313 -8.83 11.24 0.76
C TYR A 313 -7.97 12.41 1.26
N THR A 314 -8.23 13.65 0.83
CA THR A 314 -7.40 14.81 1.23
C THR A 314 -7.53 15.19 2.71
N CYS A 315 -8.62 14.79 3.37
CA CYS A 315 -8.80 14.95 4.82
C CYS A 315 -8.12 13.86 5.66
N ALA A 316 -7.64 12.79 5.03
CA ALA A 316 -6.90 11.72 5.68
C ALA A 316 -5.40 12.09 5.74
N ALA A 317 -4.75 11.86 6.88
CA ALA A 317 -3.36 12.26 7.11
C ALA A 317 -2.37 11.57 6.14
N GLU A 318 -2.74 10.41 5.63
CA GLU A 318 -1.92 9.59 4.73
C GLU A 318 -1.72 10.23 3.36
N PHE A 319 -2.69 11.03 2.90
CA PHE A 319 -2.64 11.73 1.62
C PHE A 319 -2.25 13.19 1.76
N ASP A 320 -1.80 13.63 2.93
CA ASP A 320 -1.32 14.99 3.14
C ASP A 320 0.09 15.21 2.57
N PHE A 321 0.53 16.47 2.53
CA PHE A 321 1.93 16.80 2.25
C PHE A 321 2.87 16.26 3.31
N ILE A 322 4.16 16.11 2.96
CA ILE A 322 5.15 15.58 3.89
C ILE A 322 5.21 16.37 5.21
N GLU A 323 5.04 15.68 6.33
CA GLU A 323 5.05 16.30 7.65
C GLU A 323 6.46 16.81 7.97
N THR A 324 6.54 18.02 8.53
CA THR A 324 7.80 18.67 8.87
C THR A 324 8.59 17.86 9.90
N GLU A 325 7.92 17.14 10.80
CA GLU A 325 8.56 16.23 11.75
C GLU A 325 9.35 15.12 11.04
N THR A 326 8.83 14.57 9.93
CA THR A 326 9.53 13.55 9.14
C THR A 326 10.84 14.10 8.58
N LEU A 327 10.85 15.34 8.08
CA LEU A 327 12.08 16.00 7.61
C LEU A 327 13.08 16.25 8.75
N ILE A 328 12.59 16.69 9.92
CA ILE A 328 13.42 16.89 11.10
C ILE A 328 14.07 15.58 11.54
N ARG A 329 13.33 14.46 11.51
CA ARG A 329 13.87 13.13 11.80
C ARG A 329 15.01 12.76 10.83
N TYR A 330 14.86 13.01 9.53
CA TYR A 330 15.94 12.76 8.55
C TYR A 330 17.17 13.64 8.73
N ILE A 331 17.00 14.88 9.21
CA ILE A 331 18.12 15.77 9.53
C ILE A 331 18.85 15.26 10.78
N LYS A 332 18.11 14.89 11.84
CA LYS A 332 18.69 14.39 13.08
C LYS A 332 19.46 13.08 12.89
N THR A 333 19.01 12.20 11.99
CA THR A 333 19.74 10.96 11.65
C THR A 333 20.84 11.16 10.61
N MET A 334 21.07 12.41 10.16
CA MET A 334 22.00 12.79 9.08
C MET A 334 21.69 12.16 7.70
N LEU A 335 20.56 11.47 7.55
CA LEU A 335 20.19 10.84 6.27
C LEU A 335 19.97 11.88 5.17
N LEU A 336 19.23 12.95 5.47
CA LEU A 336 18.95 14.00 4.49
C LEU A 336 20.20 14.82 4.12
N PRO A 337 21.01 15.33 5.08
CA PRO A 337 22.26 16.04 4.77
C PRO A 337 23.21 15.25 3.88
N ILE A 338 23.38 13.95 4.16
CA ILE A 338 24.21 13.04 3.35
C ILE A 338 23.68 12.94 1.92
N ASN A 339 22.38 12.68 1.77
CA ASN A 339 21.77 12.54 0.45
C ASN A 339 21.83 13.84 -0.35
N VAL A 340 21.57 14.99 0.29
CA VAL A 340 21.71 16.31 -0.36
C VAL A 340 23.13 16.55 -0.84
N LEU A 341 24.15 16.18 -0.05
CA LEU A 341 25.55 16.32 -0.45
C LEU A 341 25.89 15.43 -1.66
N ILE A 342 25.41 14.18 -1.69
CA ILE A 342 25.61 13.26 -2.82
C ILE A 342 24.89 13.77 -4.07
N VAL A 343 23.63 14.18 -3.93
CA VAL A 343 22.80 14.74 -5.00
C VAL A 343 23.44 16.00 -5.57
N ALA A 344 23.94 16.91 -4.73
CA ALA A 344 24.62 18.13 -5.17
C ALA A 344 25.92 17.83 -5.92
N PHE A 345 26.70 16.84 -5.47
CA PHE A 345 27.94 16.44 -6.13
C PHE A 345 27.68 15.79 -7.49
N ILE A 346 26.71 14.88 -7.58
CA ILE A 346 26.30 14.25 -8.84
C ILE A 346 25.77 15.33 -9.80
N ALA A 347 24.87 16.20 -9.36
CA ALA A 347 24.33 17.28 -10.18
C ALA A 347 25.43 18.23 -10.69
N GLY A 348 26.40 18.57 -9.84
CA GLY A 348 27.55 19.38 -10.24
C GLY A 348 28.38 18.72 -11.35
N ARG A 349 28.62 17.41 -11.24
CA ARG A 349 29.30 16.62 -12.27
C ARG A 349 28.50 16.56 -13.58
N THR A 350 27.19 16.30 -13.50
CA THR A 350 26.30 16.27 -14.66
C THR A 350 26.26 17.62 -15.38
N ILE A 351 26.19 18.74 -14.64
CA ILE A 351 26.26 20.08 -15.22
C ILE A 351 27.60 20.31 -15.93
N GLN A 352 28.71 19.88 -15.30
CA GLN A 352 30.03 19.98 -15.92
C GLN A 352 30.12 19.15 -17.21
N ASP A 353 29.59 17.93 -17.21
CA ASP A 353 29.56 17.04 -18.37
C ASP A 353 28.69 17.60 -19.50
N ILE A 354 27.55 18.23 -19.18
CA ILE A 354 26.70 18.95 -20.15
C ILE A 354 27.44 20.16 -20.74
N ILE A 355 28.13 20.96 -19.92
CA ILE A 355 28.92 22.11 -20.39
C ILE A 355 30.06 21.65 -21.31
N VAL A 356 30.74 20.54 -20.97
CA VAL A 356 31.81 19.96 -21.78
C VAL A 356 31.27 19.36 -23.09
N PHE A 357 30.10 18.73 -23.05
CA PHE A 357 29.39 18.22 -24.22
C PHE A 357 29.00 19.35 -25.18
N LEU A 358 28.44 20.45 -24.65
CA LEU A 358 28.16 21.67 -25.43
C LEU A 358 29.44 22.30 -26.01
N ARG A 359 30.60 22.03 -25.41
CA ARG A 359 31.91 22.51 -25.85
C ARG A 359 32.65 21.52 -26.78
N ASN A 360 31.97 20.50 -27.31
CA ASN A 360 32.49 19.52 -28.29
C ASN A 360 33.73 18.73 -27.82
N LYS A 361 33.78 18.30 -26.56
CA LYS A 361 34.75 17.29 -26.10
C LYS A 361 34.05 15.98 -25.73
N THR A 362 34.33 14.92 -26.47
CA THR A 362 33.88 13.56 -26.18
C THR A 362 34.55 13.08 -24.88
N THR A 363 33.74 12.91 -23.84
CA THR A 363 34.16 12.28 -22.57
C THR A 363 33.24 11.08 -22.34
N GLU A 364 33.81 9.96 -21.87
CA GLU A 364 33.03 8.77 -21.47
C GLU A 364 32.14 9.13 -20.27
N LYS A 365 30.83 9.02 -20.46
CA LYS A 365 29.81 9.28 -19.44
C LYS A 365 29.62 8.06 -18.56
N SER A 366 29.56 8.24 -17.24
CA SER A 366 29.17 7.19 -16.31
C SER A 366 27.64 7.03 -16.31
N GLU A 367 27.15 5.90 -16.81
CA GLU A 367 25.72 5.63 -17.05
C GLU A 367 24.90 5.39 -15.76
N ASP A 368 25.55 5.08 -14.63
CA ASP A 368 24.87 4.49 -13.46
C ASP A 368 24.31 5.49 -12.44
N ASP A 369 25.07 6.55 -12.12
CA ASP A 369 24.73 7.45 -11.01
C ASP A 369 23.52 8.35 -11.35
N GLU A 370 23.29 8.60 -12.64
CA GLU A 370 22.26 9.54 -13.07
C GLU A 370 20.84 8.96 -13.06
N MET A 371 20.68 7.69 -13.41
CA MET A 371 19.37 7.02 -13.35
C MET A 371 18.87 6.99 -11.90
N GLU A 372 19.73 6.56 -10.97
CA GLU A 372 19.38 6.44 -9.55
C GLU A 372 19.07 7.80 -8.92
N HIS A 373 19.77 8.85 -9.37
CA HIS A 373 19.52 10.23 -8.96
C HIS A 373 18.17 10.74 -9.47
N LEU A 374 17.86 10.56 -10.76
CA LEU A 374 16.61 11.02 -11.32
C LEU A 374 15.41 10.30 -10.69
N GLN A 375 15.57 9.00 -10.40
CA GLN A 375 14.58 8.22 -9.67
C GLN A 375 14.39 8.71 -8.23
N LEU A 376 15.47 9.08 -7.52
CA LEU A 376 15.40 9.67 -6.18
C LEU A 376 14.60 10.98 -6.21
N VAL A 377 14.84 11.85 -7.19
CA VAL A 377 14.12 13.12 -7.35
C VAL A 377 12.63 12.87 -7.61
N ALA A 378 12.30 11.90 -8.49
CA ALA A 378 10.91 11.52 -8.74
C ALA A 378 10.20 11.02 -7.47
N PHE A 379 10.85 10.15 -6.69
CA PHE A 379 10.33 9.70 -5.39
C PHE A 379 10.22 10.82 -4.37
N ALA A 380 11.13 11.80 -4.38
CA ALA A 380 11.07 12.96 -3.49
C ALA A 380 9.86 13.84 -3.80
N VAL A 381 9.62 14.16 -5.08
CA VAL A 381 8.43 14.92 -5.50
C VAL A 381 7.16 14.16 -5.10
N LEU A 382 7.11 12.86 -5.36
CA LEU A 382 5.96 12.03 -5.04
C LEU A 382 5.68 11.97 -3.53
N ALA A 383 6.72 11.84 -2.70
CA ALA A 383 6.62 11.81 -1.24
C ALA A 383 6.24 13.17 -0.64
N VAL A 384 6.69 14.28 -1.25
CA VAL A 384 6.26 15.63 -0.85
C VAL A 384 4.77 15.80 -1.09
N LEU A 385 4.25 15.29 -2.21
CA LEU A 385 2.83 15.39 -2.56
C LEU A 385 1.93 14.47 -1.73
N ILE A 386 2.41 13.27 -1.38
CA ILE A 386 1.65 12.25 -0.65
C ILE A 386 2.54 11.62 0.43
N MET A 387 2.24 11.91 1.69
CA MET A 387 2.95 11.42 2.87
C MET A 387 3.21 9.92 2.88
N ARG A 388 2.21 9.13 2.47
CA ARG A 388 2.33 7.67 2.45
C ARG A 388 3.43 7.16 1.50
N LEU A 389 3.79 7.93 0.48
CA LEU A 389 4.80 7.55 -0.52
C LEU A 389 6.24 7.79 -0.06
N LYS A 390 6.44 8.34 1.16
CA LYS A 390 7.76 8.37 1.81
C LYS A 390 8.37 6.98 2.03
N LEU A 391 7.55 5.93 2.00
CA LEU A 391 7.97 4.51 2.01
C LEU A 391 8.93 4.18 0.84
N PHE A 392 8.82 4.88 -0.31
CA PHE A 392 9.73 4.69 -1.44
C PHE A 392 10.96 5.60 -1.35
N LEU A 393 10.76 6.83 -0.88
CA LEU A 393 11.83 7.82 -0.74
C LEU A 393 12.90 7.39 0.28
N THR A 394 12.48 7.02 1.50
CA THR A 394 13.41 6.79 2.62
C THR A 394 14.39 5.65 2.35
N PRO A 395 13.96 4.46 1.88
CA PRO A 395 14.89 3.39 1.63
C PRO A 395 15.76 3.66 0.40
N HIS A 396 15.27 4.41 -0.60
CA HIS A 396 16.10 4.85 -1.73
C HIS A 396 17.20 5.81 -1.27
N MET A 397 16.90 6.74 -0.35
CA MET A 397 17.90 7.57 0.32
C MET A 397 18.91 6.72 1.12
N CYS A 398 18.48 5.60 1.71
CA CYS A 398 19.39 4.67 2.39
C CYS A 398 20.33 3.96 1.41
N ILE A 399 19.85 3.56 0.23
CA ILE A 399 20.70 3.00 -0.83
C ILE A 399 21.70 4.06 -1.30
N MET A 400 21.23 5.26 -1.63
CA MET A 400 22.08 6.34 -2.10
C MET A 400 23.15 6.74 -1.07
N SER A 401 22.88 6.62 0.23
CA SER A 401 23.88 6.89 1.28
C SER A 401 25.16 6.05 1.18
N CYS A 402 25.12 4.87 0.53
CA CYS A 402 26.31 4.06 0.31
C CYS A 402 27.34 4.73 -0.59
N LEU A 403 26.94 5.70 -1.42
CA LEU A 403 27.80 6.40 -2.35
C LEU A 403 28.87 7.27 -1.66
N ILE A 404 28.74 7.58 -0.36
CA ILE A 404 29.84 8.16 0.44
C ILE A 404 31.05 7.21 0.43
N CYS A 405 30.83 5.89 0.38
CA CYS A 405 31.89 4.91 0.30
C CYS A 405 32.50 4.77 -1.11
N SER A 406 31.87 5.37 -2.14
CA SER A 406 32.33 5.27 -3.51
C SER A 406 33.58 6.11 -3.75
N ARG A 407 34.63 5.46 -4.24
CA ARG A 407 35.88 6.14 -4.61
C ARG A 407 35.75 6.93 -5.91
N GLN A 408 34.77 6.60 -6.75
CA GLN A 408 34.52 7.35 -7.99
C GLN A 408 34.02 8.77 -7.70
N LEU A 409 33.32 8.96 -6.58
CA LEU A 409 32.79 10.26 -6.16
C LEU A 409 33.74 10.97 -5.19
N PHE A 410 34.20 10.27 -4.14
CA PHE A 410 35.02 10.87 -3.07
C PHE A 410 36.51 10.52 -3.17
N GLY A 411 37.01 10.28 -4.39
CA GLY A 411 38.43 9.97 -4.64
C GLY A 411 39.40 11.06 -4.15
N TRP A 412 38.95 12.32 -4.05
CA TRP A 412 39.78 13.44 -3.58
C TRP A 412 40.08 13.39 -2.07
N VAL A 413 39.23 12.73 -1.27
CA VAL A 413 39.34 12.69 0.21
C VAL A 413 40.57 11.89 0.67
N GLY A 414 41.21 11.14 -0.23
CA GLY A 414 42.53 10.56 -0.05
C GLY A 414 42.58 9.04 -0.21
N GLY A 415 43.56 8.40 0.46
CA GLY A 415 43.77 6.95 0.40
C GLY A 415 42.57 6.14 0.92
N LYS A 416 42.50 4.84 0.57
CA LYS A 416 41.37 3.94 0.90
C LYS A 416 41.04 4.01 2.39
N PHE A 417 42.08 3.94 3.21
CA PHE A 417 41.98 3.96 4.66
C PHE A 417 41.40 5.26 5.21
N LYS A 418 41.78 6.43 4.67
CA LYS A 418 41.25 7.73 5.11
C LYS A 418 39.76 7.85 4.83
N LEU A 419 39.32 7.48 3.63
CA LEU A 419 37.90 7.50 3.26
C LEU A 419 37.08 6.57 4.18
N GLN A 420 37.58 5.36 4.44
CA GLN A 420 36.92 4.42 5.34
C GLN A 420 36.81 4.96 6.77
N LEU A 421 37.88 5.60 7.29
CA LEU A 421 37.86 6.22 8.61
C LEU A 421 36.82 7.35 8.69
N THR A 422 36.74 8.21 7.67
CA THR A 422 35.73 9.27 7.59
C THR A 422 34.31 8.71 7.58
N VAL A 423 34.05 7.67 6.78
CA VAL A 423 32.74 7.00 6.73
C VAL A 423 32.37 6.43 8.10
N VAL A 424 33.30 5.76 8.79
CA VAL A 424 33.06 5.21 10.13
C VAL A 424 32.78 6.33 11.14
N GLY A 425 33.47 7.47 11.03
CA GLY A 425 33.19 8.66 11.83
C GLY A 425 31.76 9.19 11.62
N ILE A 426 31.33 9.33 10.37
CA ILE A 426 29.96 9.76 10.02
C ILE A 426 28.95 8.75 10.56
N LEU A 427 29.17 7.46 10.35
CA LEU A 427 28.31 6.38 10.84
C LEU A 427 28.17 6.41 12.37
N SER A 428 29.24 6.72 13.09
CA SER A 428 29.23 6.83 14.55
C SER A 428 28.35 7.99 15.02
N ILE A 429 28.35 9.12 14.31
CA ILE A 429 27.45 10.25 14.59
C ILE A 429 25.99 9.85 14.31
N MET A 430 25.74 9.17 13.18
CA MET A 430 24.40 8.66 12.83
C MET A 430 23.86 7.70 13.89
N ALA A 431 24.73 6.85 14.45
CA ALA A 431 24.37 5.84 15.43
C ALA A 431 23.84 6.43 16.74
N VAL A 432 24.26 7.65 17.14
CA VAL A 432 23.77 8.29 18.38
C VAL A 432 22.26 8.45 18.35
N GLN A 433 21.73 9.09 17.31
CA GLN A 433 20.28 9.24 17.15
C GLN A 433 19.63 7.93 16.68
N GLY A 434 20.31 7.17 15.82
CA GLY A 434 19.78 5.92 15.26
C GLY A 434 19.49 4.85 16.32
N ILE A 435 20.38 4.67 17.30
CA ILE A 435 20.18 3.74 18.41
C ILE A 435 19.05 4.20 19.32
N ALA A 436 18.95 5.51 19.61
CA ALA A 436 17.85 6.05 20.40
C ALA A 436 16.49 5.79 19.73
N ASN A 437 16.41 5.94 18.40
CA ASN A 437 15.21 5.60 17.64
C ASN A 437 14.88 4.10 17.75
N LEU A 438 15.87 3.21 17.58
CA LEU A 438 15.67 1.76 17.69
C LEU A 438 15.20 1.34 19.09
N GLN A 439 15.82 1.89 20.15
CA GLN A 439 15.41 1.65 21.52
C GLN A 439 13.95 2.09 21.77
N SER A 440 13.58 3.26 21.25
CA SER A 440 12.19 3.73 21.31
C SER A 440 11.24 2.78 20.60
N GLN A 441 11.58 2.27 19.42
CA GLN A 441 10.72 1.33 18.67
C GLN A 441 10.60 -0.03 19.36
N TRP A 442 11.70 -0.59 19.87
CA TRP A 442 11.69 -1.87 20.62
C TRP A 442 10.99 -1.75 21.97
N GLY A 443 10.95 -0.55 22.55
CA GLY A 443 10.21 -0.28 23.78
C GLY A 443 8.69 -0.24 23.60
N ILE A 444 8.18 -0.17 22.37
CA ILE A 444 6.73 -0.17 22.12
C ILE A 444 6.23 -1.62 22.13
N ILE A 445 5.80 -2.07 23.31
CA ILE A 445 5.04 -3.31 23.48
C ILE A 445 3.57 -2.90 23.53
N GLY A 446 2.82 -3.22 22.47
CA GLY A 446 1.40 -2.86 22.34
C GLY A 446 0.51 -4.09 22.39
N GLU A 447 -0.41 -4.14 23.35
CA GLU A 447 -1.48 -5.13 23.37
C GLU A 447 -2.73 -4.57 22.66
N PHE A 448 -3.12 -5.14 21.52
CA PHE A 448 -4.38 -4.82 20.86
C PHE A 448 -5.54 -5.52 21.57
N SER A 449 -6.40 -4.75 22.22
CA SER A 449 -7.68 -5.21 22.76
C SER A 449 -8.78 -4.29 22.27
N ASN A 450 -9.79 -4.86 21.60
CA ASN A 450 -10.97 -4.14 21.15
C ASN A 450 -12.24 -4.91 21.51
N PHE A 451 -12.54 -4.93 22.81
CA PHE A 451 -13.72 -5.59 23.36
C PHE A 451 -15.04 -5.11 22.72
N PRO A 452 -15.30 -3.80 22.50
CA PRO A 452 -16.54 -3.36 21.87
C PRO A 452 -16.75 -3.89 20.45
N GLN A 453 -15.67 -4.08 19.69
CA GLN A 453 -15.78 -4.65 18.34
C GLN A 453 -16.04 -6.16 18.40
N GLU A 454 -15.44 -6.86 19.35
CA GLU A 454 -15.68 -8.28 19.55
C GLU A 454 -17.13 -8.57 19.94
N GLU A 455 -17.65 -7.85 20.93
CA GLU A 455 -19.05 -7.97 21.39
C GLU A 455 -20.04 -7.76 20.23
N LEU A 456 -19.77 -6.76 19.38
CA LEU A 456 -20.55 -6.53 18.16
C LEU A 456 -20.51 -7.75 17.22
N LEU A 457 -19.33 -8.34 16.99
CA LEU A 457 -19.16 -9.47 16.07
C LEU A 457 -19.80 -10.75 16.60
N GLU A 458 -19.73 -10.98 17.91
CA GLU A 458 -20.41 -12.09 18.59
C GLU A 458 -21.92 -11.91 18.52
N TRP A 459 -22.43 -10.71 18.79
CA TRP A 459 -23.86 -10.41 18.62
C TRP A 459 -24.32 -10.62 17.16
N VAL A 460 -23.55 -10.17 16.17
CA VAL A 460 -23.85 -10.46 14.76
C VAL A 460 -23.90 -11.97 14.54
N LYS A 461 -22.98 -12.72 15.15
CA LYS A 461 -22.89 -14.18 15.00
C LYS A 461 -24.12 -14.90 15.53
N ASP A 462 -24.61 -14.49 16.69
CA ASP A 462 -25.61 -15.24 17.46
C ASP A 462 -27.04 -14.75 17.21
N ASN A 463 -27.23 -13.47 16.91
CA ASN A 463 -28.56 -12.85 16.82
C ASN A 463 -29.03 -12.57 15.38
N THR A 464 -28.20 -12.77 14.35
CA THR A 464 -28.57 -12.46 12.97
C THR A 464 -28.52 -13.68 12.04
N SER A 465 -29.39 -13.67 11.02
CA SER A 465 -29.44 -14.74 10.03
C SER A 465 -28.17 -14.76 9.17
N PRO A 466 -27.76 -15.93 8.64
CA PRO A 466 -26.58 -16.03 7.78
C PRO A 466 -26.65 -15.18 6.49
N ASN A 467 -27.87 -14.89 6.03
CA ASN A 467 -28.14 -14.10 4.82
C ASN A 467 -28.37 -12.61 5.10
N ALA A 468 -28.21 -12.17 6.36
CA ALA A 468 -28.39 -10.78 6.72
C ALA A 468 -27.35 -9.88 6.04
N VAL A 469 -27.81 -8.73 5.58
CA VAL A 469 -27.01 -7.74 4.85
C VAL A 469 -26.68 -6.54 5.73
N PHE A 470 -25.39 -6.24 5.87
CA PHE A 470 -24.87 -5.16 6.70
C PHE A 470 -24.33 -3.98 5.87
N ALA A 471 -24.47 -2.77 6.43
CA ALA A 471 -23.82 -1.55 5.94
C ALA A 471 -23.25 -0.72 7.10
N GLY A 472 -22.22 0.07 6.85
CA GLY A 472 -21.57 0.88 7.89
C GLY A 472 -20.23 1.45 7.43
N ALA A 473 -19.35 1.81 8.35
CA ALA A 473 -18.01 2.25 7.97
C ALA A 473 -17.21 1.09 7.33
N MET A 474 -16.41 1.40 6.30
CA MET A 474 -15.66 0.38 5.56
C MET A 474 -14.78 -0.53 6.44
N PRO A 475 -14.04 -0.04 7.46
CA PRO A 475 -13.21 -0.91 8.30
C PRO A 475 -14.06 -1.92 9.10
N THR A 476 -15.20 -1.47 9.62
CA THR A 476 -16.12 -2.31 10.39
C THR A 476 -16.79 -3.35 9.51
N MET A 477 -17.17 -2.98 8.27
CA MET A 477 -17.71 -3.93 7.30
C MET A 477 -16.71 -5.02 6.93
N ALA A 478 -15.42 -4.68 6.79
CA ALA A 478 -14.37 -5.68 6.58
C ALA A 478 -14.30 -6.68 7.76
N SER A 479 -14.31 -6.18 9.00
CA SER A 479 -14.34 -7.05 10.19
C SER A 479 -15.59 -7.93 10.27
N VAL A 480 -16.77 -7.40 9.94
CA VAL A 480 -18.02 -8.18 9.89
C VAL A 480 -17.90 -9.27 8.84
N LYS A 481 -17.54 -8.94 7.60
CA LYS A 481 -17.42 -9.92 6.52
C LYS A 481 -16.44 -11.04 6.86
N LEU A 482 -15.27 -10.69 7.41
CA LEU A 482 -14.21 -11.65 7.73
C LEU A 482 -14.60 -12.55 8.91
N SER A 483 -15.00 -11.96 10.05
CA SER A 483 -15.22 -12.72 11.29
C SER A 483 -16.55 -13.47 11.31
N THR A 484 -17.56 -12.99 10.58
CA THR A 484 -18.92 -13.52 10.67
C THR A 484 -19.41 -14.13 9.35
N GLY A 485 -18.79 -13.80 8.22
CA GLY A 485 -19.20 -14.29 6.89
C GLY A 485 -20.43 -13.61 6.28
N ARG A 486 -21.07 -12.67 6.99
CA ARG A 486 -22.30 -11.99 6.53
C ARG A 486 -22.06 -11.13 5.30
N ALA A 487 -23.11 -10.90 4.53
CA ALA A 487 -23.05 -10.04 3.36
C ALA A 487 -22.89 -8.57 3.76
N ILE A 488 -22.07 -7.83 3.02
CA ILE A 488 -21.84 -6.40 3.23
C ILE A 488 -22.15 -5.63 1.95
N VAL A 489 -22.71 -4.43 2.09
CA VAL A 489 -23.10 -3.60 0.94
C VAL A 489 -21.95 -2.75 0.42
N ASN A 490 -21.16 -2.17 1.33
CA ASN A 490 -20.06 -1.30 0.99
C ASN A 490 -18.74 -1.93 1.42
N HIS A 491 -17.77 -1.91 0.50
CA HIS A 491 -16.45 -2.51 0.67
C HIS A 491 -15.36 -1.44 0.43
N PRO A 492 -14.19 -1.52 1.09
CA PRO A 492 -13.04 -0.64 0.85
C PRO A 492 -12.45 -0.56 -0.58
N HIS A 493 -13.03 -1.24 -1.58
CA HIS A 493 -12.58 -1.16 -2.97
C HIS A 493 -13.25 0.04 -3.63
N TYR A 494 -12.69 1.21 -3.39
CA TYR A 494 -13.22 2.49 -3.83
C TYR A 494 -12.78 2.84 -5.28
N GLU A 495 -12.02 1.96 -5.93
CA GLU A 495 -11.62 2.12 -7.33
C GLU A 495 -12.79 1.94 -8.31
N ASP A 496 -13.75 1.07 -7.97
CA ASP A 496 -14.93 0.80 -8.78
C ASP A 496 -15.99 1.91 -8.61
N ALA A 497 -16.44 2.48 -9.72
CA ALA A 497 -17.41 3.57 -9.71
C ALA A 497 -18.75 3.17 -9.06
N GLY A 498 -19.24 1.95 -9.29
CA GLY A 498 -20.47 1.45 -8.70
C GLY A 498 -20.39 1.28 -7.18
N LEU A 499 -19.27 0.76 -6.68
CA LEU A 499 -18.98 0.63 -5.26
C LEU A 499 -18.78 2.00 -4.58
N ARG A 500 -18.18 2.97 -5.26
CA ARG A 500 -18.13 4.37 -4.78
C ARG A 500 -19.52 4.94 -4.57
N GLU A 501 -20.40 4.80 -5.57
CA GLU A 501 -21.78 5.29 -5.47
C GLU A 501 -22.56 4.62 -4.33
N ARG A 502 -22.44 3.29 -4.20
CA ARG A 502 -23.08 2.55 -3.09
C ARG A 502 -22.54 3.01 -1.73
N THR A 503 -21.23 3.14 -1.61
CA THR A 503 -20.59 3.63 -0.39
C THR A 503 -21.08 5.02 -0.03
N LYS A 504 -21.17 5.91 -1.02
CA LYS A 504 -21.68 7.26 -0.84
C LYS A 504 -23.12 7.27 -0.33
N MET A 505 -23.99 6.40 -0.84
CA MET A 505 -25.34 6.22 -0.32
C MET A 505 -25.36 5.74 1.13
N VAL A 506 -24.45 4.84 1.53
CA VAL A 506 -24.30 4.37 2.91
C VAL A 506 -23.78 5.49 3.84
N TYR A 507 -22.77 6.23 3.39
CA TYR A 507 -22.14 7.31 4.16
C TYR A 507 -23.03 8.55 4.29
N ALA A 508 -24.15 8.62 3.55
CA ALA A 508 -25.18 9.63 3.74
C ALA A 508 -25.77 9.64 5.16
N MET A 509 -25.62 8.55 5.94
CA MET A 509 -25.96 8.52 7.37
C MET A 509 -25.17 9.56 8.20
N TYR A 510 -23.94 9.88 7.79
CA TYR A 510 -23.09 10.88 8.45
C TYR A 510 -23.30 12.31 7.90
N SER A 511 -24.24 12.48 6.96
CA SER A 511 -24.62 13.78 6.42
C SER A 511 -25.65 14.50 7.30
N ARG A 512 -26.11 15.66 6.83
CA ARG A 512 -27.23 16.43 7.43
C ARG A 512 -28.57 16.22 6.70
N LYS A 513 -28.66 15.18 5.86
CA LYS A 513 -29.88 14.84 5.14
C LYS A 513 -30.99 14.35 6.10
N PRO A 514 -32.27 14.51 5.74
CA PRO A 514 -33.37 13.92 6.50
C PRO A 514 -33.27 12.40 6.60
N ALA A 515 -33.63 11.85 7.76
CA ALA A 515 -33.59 10.41 8.03
C ALA A 515 -34.37 9.56 7.02
N GLU A 516 -35.50 10.07 6.51
CA GLU A 516 -36.34 9.36 5.54
C GLU A 516 -35.63 9.12 4.20
N VAL A 517 -34.83 10.08 3.74
CA VAL A 517 -34.05 9.95 2.50
C VAL A 517 -32.96 8.89 2.66
N VAL A 518 -32.24 8.91 3.80
CA VAL A 518 -31.20 7.92 4.08
C VAL A 518 -31.78 6.53 4.25
N LYS A 519 -32.94 6.40 4.91
CA LYS A 519 -33.69 5.14 5.02
C LYS A 519 -34.05 4.57 3.65
N GLN A 520 -34.58 5.39 2.74
CA GLN A 520 -34.91 4.96 1.37
C GLN A 520 -33.67 4.46 0.61
N ASN A 521 -32.53 5.13 0.76
CA ASN A 521 -31.27 4.68 0.17
C ASN A 521 -30.85 3.30 0.70
N LEU A 522 -30.95 3.07 2.01
CA LEU A 522 -30.61 1.78 2.62
C LEU A 522 -31.57 0.65 2.19
N ILE A 523 -32.88 0.96 2.05
CA ILE A 523 -33.87 0.00 1.53
C ILE A 523 -33.57 -0.34 0.06
N LYS A 524 -33.22 0.66 -0.76
CA LYS A 524 -32.82 0.44 -2.17
C LYS A 524 -31.61 -0.48 -2.29
N LEU A 525 -30.67 -0.38 -1.36
CA LEU A 525 -29.49 -1.25 -1.26
C LEU A 525 -29.76 -2.58 -0.54
N GLN A 526 -31.02 -2.85 -0.17
CA GLN A 526 -31.48 -4.07 0.50
C GLN A 526 -30.82 -4.36 1.86
N VAL A 527 -30.31 -3.32 2.54
CA VAL A 527 -29.67 -3.41 3.86
C VAL A 527 -30.68 -3.89 4.90
N ASP A 528 -30.28 -4.84 5.75
CA ASP A 528 -31.04 -5.26 6.92
C ASP A 528 -30.62 -4.50 8.18
N PHE A 529 -29.30 -4.35 8.36
CA PHE A 529 -28.70 -3.73 9.54
C PHE A 529 -27.65 -2.69 9.14
N PHE A 530 -27.72 -1.52 9.77
CA PHE A 530 -26.73 -0.47 9.66
C PHE A 530 -25.94 -0.36 10.97
N ILE A 531 -24.60 -0.41 10.90
CA ILE A 531 -23.71 -0.23 12.05
C ILE A 531 -23.27 1.23 12.09
N LEU A 532 -23.75 1.96 13.09
CA LEU A 532 -23.43 3.36 13.35
C LEU A 532 -22.28 3.46 14.35
N GLU A 533 -21.28 4.28 14.02
CA GLU A 533 -20.12 4.59 14.86
C GLU A 533 -20.11 6.08 15.17
N ASP A 534 -20.12 6.46 16.46
CA ASP A 534 -20.13 7.87 16.85
C ASP A 534 -18.82 8.59 16.47
N SER A 535 -17.70 7.87 16.47
CA SER A 535 -16.39 8.39 16.10
C SER A 535 -16.38 9.02 14.70
N TRP A 536 -17.08 8.43 13.72
CA TRP A 536 -17.17 9.00 12.37
C TRP A 536 -18.07 10.24 12.29
N CYS A 537 -18.97 10.42 13.25
CA CYS A 537 -19.85 11.57 13.33
C CYS A 537 -19.15 12.81 13.92
N THR A 538 -18.30 12.59 14.94
CA THR A 538 -17.70 13.65 15.75
C THR A 538 -16.23 13.91 15.44
N ARG A 539 -15.50 12.92 14.90
CA ARG A 539 -14.07 13.05 14.62
C ARG A 539 -13.82 14.12 13.57
N ARG A 540 -12.92 15.03 13.93
CA ARG A 540 -12.45 16.11 13.07
C ARG A 540 -10.92 16.08 13.05
N SER A 541 -10.34 15.71 11.92
CA SER A 541 -8.88 15.74 11.74
C SER A 541 -8.38 17.18 11.55
N LYS A 542 -9.11 17.97 10.75
CA LYS A 542 -8.79 19.37 10.41
C LYS A 542 -10.07 20.20 10.29
N PRO A 543 -9.99 21.54 10.34
CA PRO A 543 -11.12 22.39 10.02
C PRO A 543 -11.68 22.08 8.61
N GLY A 544 -12.98 21.75 8.53
CA GLY A 544 -13.62 21.36 7.26
C GLY A 544 -13.49 19.89 6.87
N CYS A 545 -12.95 19.03 7.76
CA CYS A 545 -12.66 17.62 7.51
C CYS A 545 -13.40 16.65 8.45
N SER A 546 -14.47 17.09 9.10
CA SER A 546 -15.43 16.14 9.70
C SER A 546 -16.36 15.57 8.61
N MET A 547 -16.88 14.35 8.79
CA MET A 547 -17.78 13.75 7.80
C MET A 547 -19.01 14.63 7.44
N PRO A 548 -19.67 15.31 8.41
CA PRO A 548 -20.73 16.24 8.07
C PRO A 548 -20.25 17.43 7.23
N GLU A 549 -19.06 17.99 7.52
CA GLU A 549 -18.48 19.10 6.75
C GLU A 549 -18.11 18.69 5.32
N ILE A 550 -17.61 17.45 5.13
CA ILE A 550 -17.33 16.90 3.80
C ILE A 550 -18.63 16.79 2.99
N TRP A 551 -19.71 16.35 3.63
CA TRP A 551 -21.04 16.29 3.01
C TRP A 551 -21.64 17.66 2.71
N ASP A 552 -21.35 18.70 3.50
CA ASP A 552 -21.86 20.06 3.25
C ASP A 552 -21.37 20.64 1.92
N VAL A 553 -20.20 20.21 1.42
CA VAL A 553 -19.67 20.63 0.11
C VAL A 553 -20.54 20.08 -1.03
N GLU A 554 -21.06 18.88 -0.86
CA GLU A 554 -21.94 18.26 -1.86
C GLU A 554 -23.41 18.64 -1.67
N ASP A 555 -23.85 18.79 -0.42
CA ASP A 555 -25.23 19.09 -0.05
C ASP A 555 -25.33 20.38 0.76
N ALA A 556 -24.98 21.48 0.11
CA ALA A 556 -25.03 22.82 0.70
C ALA A 556 -26.44 23.22 1.19
N GLN A 557 -27.51 22.61 0.68
CA GLN A 557 -28.89 22.90 1.08
C GLN A 557 -29.20 22.47 2.51
N ASN A 558 -28.53 21.42 2.99
CA ASN A 558 -28.70 20.90 4.36
C ASN A 558 -27.60 21.39 5.32
N ALA A 559 -26.71 22.27 4.85
CA ALA A 559 -25.68 22.89 5.68
C ALA A 559 -26.32 23.65 6.86
N GLY A 560 -25.71 23.53 8.04
CA GLY A 560 -26.17 24.16 9.28
C GLY A 560 -27.19 23.35 10.10
N LYS A 561 -27.75 22.25 9.56
CA LYS A 561 -28.60 21.34 10.35
C LYS A 561 -27.79 20.44 11.27
N VAL A 562 -28.44 19.83 12.26
CA VAL A 562 -27.80 18.81 13.11
C VAL A 562 -27.49 17.57 12.27
N PRO A 563 -26.27 17.01 12.34
CA PRO A 563 -25.92 15.77 11.64
C PRO A 563 -26.86 14.61 11.99
N LEU A 564 -27.25 13.83 10.99
CA LEU A 564 -28.19 12.72 11.17
C LEU A 564 -27.60 11.65 12.09
N CYS A 565 -26.31 11.35 11.98
CA CYS A 565 -25.63 10.41 12.86
C CYS A 565 -25.78 10.78 14.35
N THR A 566 -25.71 12.06 14.73
CA THR A 566 -25.91 12.51 16.12
C THR A 566 -27.35 12.29 16.57
N LEU A 567 -28.32 12.56 15.69
CA LEU A 567 -29.73 12.30 15.98
C LEU A 567 -29.97 10.81 16.19
N MET A 568 -29.49 9.97 15.27
CA MET A 568 -29.66 8.50 15.32
C MET A 568 -28.91 7.86 16.48
N TRP A 569 -27.79 8.45 16.92
CA TRP A 569 -27.09 8.02 18.12
C TRP A 569 -27.93 8.25 19.38
N ARG A 570 -28.58 9.41 19.50
CA ARG A 570 -29.45 9.75 20.64
C ARG A 570 -30.80 9.02 20.60
N ASP A 571 -31.54 9.15 19.51
CA ASP A 571 -32.81 8.46 19.29
C ASP A 571 -32.97 8.08 17.81
N SER A 572 -33.12 6.78 17.55
CA SER A 572 -33.22 6.26 16.19
C SER A 572 -34.65 6.19 15.67
N ARG A 573 -35.66 6.31 16.56
CA ARG A 573 -37.07 6.21 16.19
C ARG A 573 -37.58 7.53 15.56
N PRO A 574 -38.60 7.49 14.68
CA PRO A 574 -39.34 6.31 14.19
C PRO A 574 -38.69 5.61 12.98
N HIS A 575 -37.59 6.14 12.44
CA HIS A 575 -37.05 5.69 11.16
C HIS A 575 -36.29 4.35 11.25
N PHE A 576 -35.61 4.10 12.38
CA PHE A 576 -34.85 2.88 12.63
C PHE A 576 -35.10 2.34 14.06
N SER A 577 -35.02 1.03 14.21
CA SER A 577 -35.05 0.38 15.54
C SER A 577 -33.65 -0.03 15.96
N THR A 578 -33.24 0.36 17.17
CA THR A 578 -31.95 -0.05 17.74
C THR A 578 -32.08 -1.49 18.25
N VAL A 579 -31.19 -2.38 17.80
CA VAL A 579 -31.19 -3.81 18.17
C VAL A 579 -29.95 -4.24 18.96
N PHE A 580 -28.88 -3.44 18.89
CA PHE A 580 -27.66 -3.60 19.69
C PHE A 580 -27.04 -2.23 19.92
N HIS A 581 -26.42 -2.05 21.08
CA HIS A 581 -25.73 -0.81 21.45
C HIS A 581 -24.63 -1.13 22.46
N ASN A 582 -23.41 -0.65 22.18
CA ASN A 582 -22.33 -0.57 23.16
C ASN A 582 -21.62 0.78 23.08
N ASN A 583 -20.52 0.94 23.80
CA ASN A 583 -19.82 2.23 23.95
C ASN A 583 -19.31 2.84 22.63
N ILE A 584 -19.18 2.06 21.55
CA ILE A 584 -18.62 2.51 20.26
C ILE A 584 -19.61 2.30 19.10
N TYR A 585 -20.36 1.21 19.12
CA TYR A 585 -21.19 0.75 18.02
C TYR A 585 -22.67 0.70 18.40
N LYS A 586 -23.50 1.17 17.48
CA LYS A 586 -24.97 1.06 17.57
C LYS A 586 -25.51 0.40 16.31
N VAL A 587 -26.18 -0.74 16.44
CA VAL A 587 -26.77 -1.44 15.29
C VAL A 587 -28.24 -1.04 15.16
N LEU A 588 -28.53 -0.49 13.98
CA LEU A 588 -29.85 -0.03 13.58
C LEU A 588 -30.46 -1.02 12.59
N ARG A 589 -31.63 -1.56 12.91
CA ARG A 589 -32.42 -2.35 11.98
C ARG A 589 -33.16 -1.42 11.02
N VAL A 590 -33.04 -1.71 9.72
CA VAL A 590 -33.70 -0.96 8.66
C VAL A 590 -35.08 -1.59 8.40
N PRO A 591 -36.19 -0.87 8.66
CA PRO A 591 -37.52 -1.45 8.47
C PRO A 591 -37.85 -1.54 6.98
N LYS A 592 -38.11 -2.77 6.49
CA LYS A 592 -38.47 -3.05 5.09
C LYS A 592 -39.98 -2.92 4.86
N THR A 593 -40.78 -3.03 5.92
CA THR A 593 -42.24 -2.84 5.90
C THR A 593 -42.72 -1.97 7.07
N VAL A 594 -43.95 -1.42 6.99
CA VAL A 594 -44.57 -0.65 8.08
C VAL A 594 -44.72 -1.47 9.37
N ARG A 595 -44.79 -2.81 9.27
CA ARG A 595 -44.85 -3.72 10.42
C ARG A 595 -43.53 -3.82 11.19
N ASP A 596 -42.39 -3.58 10.53
CA ASP A 596 -41.06 -3.64 11.16
C ASP A 596 -40.72 -2.41 12.03
N MET A 597 -41.61 -1.40 12.04
CA MET A 597 -41.46 -0.18 12.85
C MET A 597 -42.06 -0.29 14.27
N ARG A 598 -42.75 -1.39 14.60
CA ARG A 598 -43.37 -1.62 15.92
C ARG A 598 -42.46 -2.30 16.92
#